data_AF-A0A178C0Z5-F1
#
_entry.id   AF-A0A178C0Z5-F1
#
_cell.length_a   1.000
_cell.length_b   1.000
_cell.length_c   1.000
_cell.angle_alpha   90.00
_cell.angle_beta   90.00
_cell.angle_gamma   90.00
#
_symmetry.space_group_name_H-M   'P 1'
#
loop_
_entity.id
_entity.type
_entity.pdbx_description
1 polymer ?
#
loop_
_entity_poly.entity_id
_entity_poly.type
_entity_poly.pdbx_seq_one_letter_code
_entity_poly.pdbx_strand_id
1 'polypeptide(L)'
;MKSKSGGVCFSYLEFGTCRFGSTCKFAHVEPEENGSEQSFDQSPQRNDRIGDFFAEYPDFDYDESAEIWREFYRMCDEFGWDKRQDEKEEAMENFKSAMVQQFNDLYGTDRDDLNAWQSLCHVLNIVPMPVGLNDCRKQSLTTSSGFGRRMSILWTLWTLREQEFQ
;
A
#
# COMPACT_ATOMS: atom_id res chain seq x y z
N MET A 1 56.56 12.12 5.00
CA MET A 1 55.14 12.20 4.58
C MET A 1 54.35 12.62 5.81
N LYS A 2 53.77 13.83 5.82
CA LYS A 2 53.08 14.37 7.02
C LYS A 2 51.68 13.77 7.10
N SER A 3 51.47 12.84 8.03
CA SER A 3 50.16 12.23 8.32
C SER A 3 49.15 13.31 8.70
N LYS A 4 47.99 13.35 8.02
CA LYS A 4 46.90 14.30 8.31
C LYS A 4 46.34 13.99 9.70
N SER A 5 46.44 14.94 10.62
CA SER A 5 46.08 14.77 12.03
C SER A 5 44.59 15.08 12.28
N GLY A 6 43.84 14.07 12.73
CA GLY A 6 42.93 14.20 13.88
C GLY A 6 41.43 14.36 13.66
N GLY A 7 40.90 14.44 12.42
CA GLY A 7 39.43 14.53 12.24
C GLY A 7 38.95 14.53 10.80
N VAL A 8 37.66 14.24 10.62
CA VAL A 8 36.95 14.25 9.33
C VAL A 8 36.56 15.68 8.94
N CYS A 9 36.61 15.99 7.64
CA CYS A 9 36.18 17.27 7.10
C CYS A 9 34.65 17.31 6.99
N PHE A 10 33.98 18.01 7.90
CA PHE A 10 32.52 18.12 7.89
C PHE A 10 31.97 18.74 6.60
N SER A 11 32.62 19.77 6.05
CA SER A 11 32.17 20.37 4.78
C SER A 11 32.19 19.37 3.62
N TYR A 12 33.21 18.52 3.56
CA TYR A 12 33.26 17.46 2.55
C TYR A 12 32.23 16.36 2.81
N LEU A 13 32.05 15.96 4.06
CA LEU A 13 31.09 14.93 4.46
C LEU A 13 29.64 15.36 4.20
N GLU A 14 29.30 16.63 4.45
CA GLU A 14 27.93 17.15 4.35
C GLU A 14 27.56 17.57 2.92
N PHE A 15 28.50 18.19 2.19
CA PHE A 15 28.22 18.80 0.88
C PHE A 15 28.94 18.13 -0.29
N GLY A 16 29.71 17.06 -0.05
CA GLY A 16 30.56 16.40 -1.04
C GLY A 16 31.69 17.31 -1.58
N THR A 17 31.83 18.53 -1.07
CA THR A 17 32.77 19.53 -1.58
C THR A 17 33.44 20.29 -0.44
N CYS A 18 34.73 20.56 -0.58
CA CYS A 18 35.50 21.29 0.41
C CYS A 18 36.31 22.38 -0.28
N ARG A 19 36.16 23.63 0.19
CA ARG A 19 36.86 24.80 -0.37
C ARG A 19 38.39 24.70 -0.36
N PHE A 20 38.95 23.84 0.49
CA PHE A 20 40.39 23.61 0.61
C PHE A 20 40.91 22.48 -0.30
N GLY A 21 40.01 21.78 -1.00
CA GLY A 21 40.34 20.70 -1.92
C GLY A 21 41.24 19.63 -1.31
N SER A 22 42.16 19.08 -2.10
CA SER A 22 43.11 18.04 -1.69
C SER A 22 44.10 18.48 -0.60
N THR A 23 44.30 19.80 -0.46
CA THR A 23 45.19 20.40 0.56
C THR A 23 44.55 20.49 1.95
N CYS A 24 43.26 20.10 2.08
CA CYS A 24 42.56 20.11 3.36
C CYS A 24 43.33 19.32 4.43
N LYS A 25 43.43 19.91 5.62
CA LYS A 25 44.13 19.29 6.76
C LYS A 25 43.37 18.13 7.41
N PHE A 26 42.07 18.02 7.13
CA PHE A 26 41.16 16.99 7.66
C PHE A 26 40.93 15.88 6.62
N ALA A 27 40.49 14.71 7.07
CA ALA A 27 40.20 13.58 6.20
C ALA A 27 38.92 13.83 5.39
N HIS A 28 39.00 13.68 4.07
CA HIS A 28 37.83 13.60 3.21
C HIS A 28 37.48 12.12 3.09
N VAL A 29 36.44 11.69 3.80
CA VAL A 29 35.84 10.37 3.58
C VAL A 29 34.74 10.58 2.56
N GLU A 30 34.77 9.82 1.48
CA GLU A 30 33.61 9.73 0.61
C GLU A 30 32.52 9.02 1.43
N PRO A 31 31.27 9.49 1.40
CA PRO A 31 30.19 8.67 1.93
C PRO A 31 30.24 7.37 1.14
N GLU A 32 30.50 6.25 1.82
CA GLU A 32 30.46 4.95 1.16
C GLU A 32 29.04 4.73 0.67
N GLU A 33 28.81 5.07 -0.59
CA GLU A 33 27.76 4.51 -1.40
C GLU A 33 28.11 3.03 -1.56
N ASN A 34 27.68 2.26 -0.55
CA ASN A 34 27.56 0.82 -0.63
C ASN A 34 26.80 0.51 -1.92
N GLY A 35 27.55 0.21 -2.98
CA GLY A 35 27.09 -0.55 -4.11
C GLY A 35 26.74 -1.96 -3.61
N SER A 36 25.56 -2.09 -3.01
CA SER A 36 24.72 -3.21 -3.34
C SER A 36 23.83 -2.75 -4.49
N GLU A 37 24.01 -3.36 -5.65
CA GLU A 37 22.91 -3.59 -6.57
C GLU A 37 21.90 -4.51 -5.85
N GLN A 38 21.21 -3.92 -4.89
CA GLN A 38 19.92 -4.36 -4.42
C GLN A 38 19.03 -3.19 -4.76
N SER A 39 18.26 -3.34 -5.83
CA SER A 39 17.10 -2.49 -6.08
C SER A 39 16.36 -2.33 -4.76
N PHE A 40 16.44 -1.13 -4.19
CA PHE A 40 15.69 -0.72 -3.03
C PHE A 40 14.23 -0.62 -3.43
N ASP A 41 13.59 -1.77 -3.59
CA ASP A 41 12.17 -1.91 -3.28
C ASP A 41 12.07 -2.64 -1.94
N GLN A 42 12.48 -1.94 -0.88
CA GLN A 42 12.09 -2.27 0.48
C GLN A 42 10.98 -1.30 0.88
N SER A 43 9.91 -1.25 0.07
CA SER A 43 8.58 -1.21 0.67
C SER A 43 8.46 -2.45 1.58
N PRO A 44 7.97 -2.35 2.84
CA PRO A 44 7.64 -3.55 3.60
C PRO A 44 6.79 -4.42 2.67
N GLN A 45 7.27 -5.64 2.38
CA GLN A 45 6.68 -6.55 1.40
C GLN A 45 5.17 -6.61 1.64
N ARG A 46 4.43 -5.77 0.90
CA ARG A 46 2.98 -5.74 0.94
C ARG A 46 2.63 -7.00 0.17
N ASN A 47 2.10 -8.01 0.87
CA ASN A 47 1.49 -9.12 0.17
C ASN A 47 0.44 -8.51 -0.76
N ASP A 48 0.67 -8.61 -2.07
CA ASP A 48 -0.27 -8.15 -3.09
C ASP A 48 -1.35 -9.22 -3.21
N ARG A 49 -2.33 -9.16 -2.31
CA ARG A 49 -3.41 -10.16 -2.23
C ARG A 49 -4.24 -10.18 -3.50
N ILE A 50 -4.31 -9.06 -4.21
CA ILE A 50 -5.08 -8.91 -5.43
C ILE A 50 -4.28 -9.48 -6.60
N GLY A 51 -2.97 -9.20 -6.67
CA GLY A 51 -2.07 -9.84 -7.62
C GLY A 51 -2.02 -11.36 -7.44
N ASP A 52 -1.96 -11.84 -6.19
CA ASP A 52 -2.00 -13.27 -5.86
C ASP A 52 -3.26 -13.93 -6.42
N PHE A 53 -4.43 -13.28 -6.32
CA PHE A 53 -5.68 -13.78 -6.90
C PHE A 53 -5.59 -13.93 -8.42
N PHE A 54 -5.09 -12.92 -9.13
CA PHE A 54 -4.95 -13.02 -10.59
C PHE A 54 -3.87 -14.03 -11.01
N ALA A 55 -2.84 -14.24 -10.19
CA ALA A 55 -1.80 -15.24 -10.42
C ALA A 55 -2.32 -16.69 -10.37
N GLU A 56 -3.50 -16.94 -9.79
CA GLU A 56 -4.18 -18.24 -9.86
C GLU A 56 -4.69 -18.57 -11.28
N TYR A 57 -4.75 -17.57 -12.16
CA TYR A 57 -5.21 -17.68 -13.55
C TYR A 57 -4.07 -17.33 -14.53
N PRO A 58 -3.06 -18.19 -14.71
CA PRO A 58 -1.86 -17.88 -15.50
C PRO A 58 -2.12 -17.64 -16.99
N ASP A 59 -3.28 -18.07 -17.50
CA ASP A 59 -3.71 -17.81 -18.87
C ASP A 59 -4.30 -16.39 -19.07
N PHE A 60 -4.61 -15.68 -17.98
CA PHE A 60 -5.12 -14.31 -18.01
C PHE A 60 -3.98 -13.30 -17.85
N ASP A 61 -3.81 -12.43 -18.83
CA ASP A 61 -2.80 -11.36 -18.80
C ASP A 61 -3.28 -10.21 -17.93
N TYR A 62 -3.01 -10.22 -16.62
CA TYR A 62 -3.44 -9.18 -15.67
C TYR A 62 -2.65 -7.87 -15.83
N ASP A 63 -3.35 -6.74 -16.01
CA ASP A 63 -2.76 -5.40 -16.11
C ASP A 63 -2.93 -4.64 -14.77
N GLU A 64 -1.86 -4.62 -13.98
CA GLU A 64 -1.81 -3.92 -12.68
C GLU A 64 -2.03 -2.40 -12.76
N SER A 65 -1.88 -1.80 -13.94
CA SER A 65 -2.06 -0.36 -14.14
C SER A 65 -3.53 0.04 -14.34
N ALA A 66 -4.40 -0.94 -14.62
CA ALA A 66 -5.82 -0.74 -14.83
C ALA A 66 -6.62 -0.70 -13.52
N GLU A 67 -7.87 -0.22 -13.57
CA GLU A 67 -8.77 -0.34 -12.42
C GLU A 67 -9.03 -1.83 -12.13
N ILE A 68 -8.70 -2.29 -10.92
CA ILE A 68 -8.83 -3.69 -10.47
C ILE A 68 -10.19 -4.34 -10.82
N TRP A 69 -11.30 -3.60 -10.69
CA TRP A 69 -12.63 -4.08 -11.08
C TRP A 69 -12.80 -4.32 -12.58
N ARG A 70 -12.14 -3.53 -13.44
CA ARG A 70 -12.17 -3.73 -14.89
C ARG A 70 -11.45 -5.01 -15.26
N GLU A 71 -10.33 -5.28 -14.61
CA GLU A 71 -9.56 -6.50 -14.82
C GLU A 71 -10.36 -7.74 -14.44
N PHE A 72 -11.06 -7.71 -13.29
CA PHE A 72 -11.93 -8.82 -12.90
C PHE A 72 -13.06 -9.08 -13.93
N TYR A 73 -13.67 -8.03 -14.48
CA TYR A 73 -14.69 -8.22 -15.52
C TYR A 73 -14.11 -8.68 -16.85
N ARG A 74 -12.92 -8.19 -17.25
CA ARG A 74 -12.22 -8.69 -18.43
C ARG A 74 -11.92 -10.18 -18.31
N MET A 75 -11.50 -10.62 -17.12
CA MET A 75 -11.28 -12.02 -16.80
C MET A 75 -12.57 -12.84 -16.94
N CYS A 76 -13.70 -12.34 -16.42
CA CYS A 76 -15.00 -12.99 -16.58
C CYS A 76 -15.39 -13.18 -18.06
N ASP A 77 -15.18 -12.15 -18.89
CA ASP A 77 -15.46 -12.20 -20.33
C ASP A 77 -14.55 -13.24 -21.03
N GLU A 78 -13.26 -13.27 -20.69
CA GLU A 78 -12.25 -14.14 -21.29
C GLU A 78 -12.48 -15.63 -20.98
N PHE A 79 -12.79 -15.95 -19.72
CA PHE A 79 -13.16 -17.31 -19.32
C PHE A 79 -14.63 -17.66 -19.62
N GLY A 80 -15.42 -16.72 -20.16
CA GLY A 80 -16.82 -16.94 -20.50
C GLY A 80 -17.71 -17.26 -19.30
N TRP A 81 -17.38 -16.72 -18.12
CA TRP A 81 -18.12 -16.93 -16.88
C TRP A 81 -19.46 -16.22 -16.83
N ASP A 82 -19.76 -15.28 -17.73
CA ASP A 82 -21.10 -14.68 -17.83
C ASP A 82 -22.20 -15.69 -18.18
N LYS A 83 -21.81 -16.87 -18.66
CA LYS A 83 -22.72 -18.00 -18.93
C LYS A 83 -22.69 -19.06 -17.84
N ARG A 84 -21.75 -18.97 -16.89
CA ARG A 84 -21.46 -19.95 -15.83
C ARG A 84 -21.48 -19.25 -14.47
N GLN A 85 -22.68 -19.13 -13.92
CA GLN A 85 -22.95 -18.28 -12.76
C GLN A 85 -22.23 -18.77 -11.49
N ASP A 86 -22.10 -20.07 -11.30
CA ASP A 86 -21.40 -20.71 -10.19
C ASP A 86 -19.90 -20.39 -10.19
N GLU A 87 -19.22 -20.56 -11.33
CA GLU A 87 -17.79 -20.21 -11.46
C GLU A 87 -17.56 -18.71 -11.27
N LYS A 88 -18.46 -17.88 -11.83
CA LYS A 88 -18.42 -16.43 -11.65
C LYS A 88 -18.60 -16.03 -10.19
N GLU A 89 -19.51 -16.69 -9.48
CA GLU A 89 -19.78 -16.44 -8.06
C GLU A 89 -18.58 -16.81 -7.21
N GLU A 90 -18.00 -18.00 -7.40
CA GLU A 90 -16.80 -18.44 -6.68
C GLU A 90 -15.61 -17.49 -6.92
N ALA A 91 -15.30 -17.18 -8.18
CA ALA A 91 -14.22 -16.25 -8.49
C ALA A 91 -14.47 -14.85 -7.93
N MET A 92 -15.72 -14.38 -7.92
CA MET A 92 -16.11 -13.11 -7.33
C MET A 92 -15.93 -13.13 -5.81
N GLU A 93 -16.24 -14.23 -5.12
CA GLU A 93 -16.01 -14.38 -3.68
C GLU A 93 -14.52 -14.37 -3.34
N ASN A 94 -13.71 -15.11 -4.10
CA ASN A 94 -12.25 -15.13 -3.92
C ASN A 94 -11.62 -13.75 -4.18
N PHE A 95 -12.05 -13.06 -5.23
CA PHE A 95 -11.60 -11.71 -5.55
C PHE A 95 -11.95 -10.70 -4.44
N LYS A 96 -13.19 -10.75 -3.94
CA LYS A 96 -13.65 -9.96 -2.81
C LYS A 96 -12.82 -10.24 -1.54
N SER A 97 -12.52 -11.52 -1.29
CA SER A 97 -11.69 -11.94 -0.16
C SER A 97 -10.28 -11.36 -0.25
N ALA A 98 -9.64 -11.43 -1.43
CA ALA A 98 -8.34 -10.83 -1.69
C ALA A 98 -8.33 -9.32 -1.39
N MET A 99 -9.33 -8.57 -1.85
CA MET A 99 -9.46 -7.14 -1.53
C MET A 99 -9.57 -6.85 -0.03
N VAL A 100 -10.31 -7.68 0.71
CA VAL A 100 -10.44 -7.53 2.18
C VAL A 100 -9.12 -7.85 2.87
N GLN A 101 -8.42 -8.89 2.44
CA GLN A 101 -7.11 -9.22 2.98
C GLN A 101 -6.11 -8.09 2.71
N GLN A 102 -6.11 -7.52 1.49
CA GLN A 102 -5.27 -6.37 1.17
C GLN A 102 -5.56 -5.17 2.07
N PHE A 103 -6.84 -4.89 2.31
CA PHE A 103 -7.27 -3.82 3.20
C PHE A 103 -6.79 -4.06 4.64
N ASN A 104 -6.97 -5.28 5.15
CA ASN A 104 -6.57 -5.67 6.50
C ASN A 104 -5.04 -5.65 6.68
N ASP A 105 -4.26 -6.00 5.66
CA ASP A 105 -2.81 -5.91 5.70
C ASP A 105 -2.32 -4.45 5.79
N LEU A 106 -3.10 -3.50 5.24
CA LEU A 106 -2.78 -2.07 5.26
C LEU A 106 -3.24 -1.35 6.53
N TYR A 107 -4.45 -1.64 7.01
CA TYR A 107 -5.09 -0.90 8.09
C TYR A 107 -5.29 -1.72 9.36
N GLY A 108 -4.94 -3.00 9.36
CA GLY A 108 -5.20 -3.91 10.47
C GLY A 108 -6.64 -4.42 10.50
N THR A 109 -6.88 -5.40 11.37
CA THR A 109 -8.19 -6.01 11.61
C THR A 109 -8.85 -5.53 12.91
N ASP A 110 -8.10 -4.84 13.76
CA ASP A 110 -8.60 -4.32 15.02
C ASP A 110 -9.56 -3.15 14.76
N ARG A 111 -10.84 -3.39 15.04
CA ARG A 111 -11.88 -2.39 14.84
C ARG A 111 -11.73 -1.23 15.81
N ASP A 112 -11.08 -1.40 16.95
CA ASP A 112 -10.95 -0.39 17.99
C ASP A 112 -9.64 0.41 17.91
N ASP A 113 -8.80 0.16 16.91
CA ASP A 113 -7.54 0.88 16.70
C ASP A 113 -7.76 2.28 16.11
N LEU A 114 -7.66 3.30 16.96
CA LEU A 114 -7.79 4.70 16.55
C LEU A 114 -6.77 5.10 15.46
N ASN A 115 -5.53 4.58 15.50
CA ASN A 115 -4.50 4.96 14.52
C ASN A 115 -4.83 4.40 13.13
N ALA A 116 -5.36 3.17 13.07
CA ALA A 116 -5.86 2.58 11.84
C ALA A 116 -6.97 3.43 11.22
N TRP A 117 -7.96 3.82 12.03
CA TRP A 117 -9.07 4.65 11.57
C TRP A 117 -8.64 6.06 11.17
N GLN A 118 -7.69 6.67 11.87
CA GLN A 118 -7.12 7.97 11.49
C GLN A 118 -6.30 7.88 10.20
N SER A 119 -5.56 6.79 10.00
CA SER A 119 -4.85 6.51 8.75
C SER A 119 -5.82 6.38 7.58
N LEU A 120 -6.93 5.67 7.77
CA LEU A 120 -8.01 5.59 6.78
C LEU A 120 -8.62 6.98 6.52
N CYS A 121 -8.87 7.78 7.55
CA CYS A 121 -9.39 9.14 7.39
C CYS A 121 -8.42 10.04 6.61
N HIS A 122 -7.12 9.87 6.81
CA HIS A 122 -6.09 10.57 6.05
C HIS A 122 -6.16 10.22 4.56
N VAL A 123 -6.22 8.93 4.23
CA VAL A 123 -6.34 8.46 2.84
C VAL A 123 -7.63 8.94 2.18
N LEU A 124 -8.73 9.00 2.94
CA LEU A 124 -10.02 9.53 2.49
C LEU A 124 -10.06 11.07 2.44
N ASN A 125 -8.95 11.77 2.74
CA ASN A 125 -8.86 13.23 2.79
C ASN A 125 -9.92 13.89 3.69
N ILE A 126 -10.23 13.26 4.82
CA ILE A 126 -11.17 13.79 5.80
C ILE A 126 -10.47 14.86 6.65
N VAL A 127 -10.95 16.11 6.54
CA VAL A 127 -10.39 17.28 7.22
C VAL A 127 -11.53 18.07 7.91
N PRO A 128 -11.38 18.48 9.19
CA PRO A 128 -10.23 18.25 10.07
C PRO A 128 -10.10 16.79 10.51
N MET A 129 -8.86 16.35 10.80
CA MET A 129 -8.58 14.98 11.24
C MET A 129 -9.36 14.66 12.52
N PRO A 130 -10.21 13.63 12.55
CA PRO A 130 -10.98 13.32 13.74
C PRO A 130 -10.08 12.72 14.82
N VAL A 131 -10.28 13.14 16.08
CA VAL A 131 -9.49 12.67 17.23
C VAL A 131 -10.13 11.49 17.97
N GLY A 132 -11.42 11.24 17.74
CA GLY A 132 -12.18 10.17 18.38
C GLY A 132 -12.48 9.01 17.43
N LEU A 133 -12.45 7.78 17.96
CA LEU A 133 -12.72 6.55 17.21
C LEU A 133 -14.10 6.57 16.54
N ASN A 134 -15.13 6.98 17.28
CA ASN A 134 -16.50 7.07 16.76
C ASN A 134 -16.63 8.11 15.64
N ASP A 135 -15.91 9.21 15.74
CA ASP A 135 -15.92 10.26 14.71
C ASP A 135 -15.18 9.81 13.45
N CYS A 136 -14.06 9.10 13.59
CA CYS A 136 -13.35 8.51 12.46
C CYS A 136 -14.27 7.52 11.72
N ARG A 137 -14.89 6.58 12.45
CA ARG A 137 -15.83 5.59 11.88
C ARG A 137 -16.99 6.27 11.15
N LYS A 138 -17.62 7.26 11.79
CA LYS A 138 -18.76 7.96 11.20
C LYS A 138 -18.38 8.68 9.90
N GLN A 139 -17.25 9.37 9.89
CA GLN A 139 -16.82 10.15 8.73
C GLN A 139 -16.31 9.25 7.61
N SER A 140 -15.54 8.21 7.91
CA SER A 140 -15.09 7.24 6.89
C SER A 140 -16.27 6.57 6.18
N LEU A 141 -17.32 6.19 6.91
CA LEU A 141 -18.54 5.60 6.34
C LEU A 141 -19.33 6.60 5.49
N THR A 142 -19.46 7.85 5.97
CA THR A 142 -20.16 8.91 5.25
C THR A 142 -19.46 9.26 3.94
N THR A 143 -18.13 9.44 3.98
CA THR A 143 -17.31 9.78 2.81
C THR A 143 -17.30 8.63 1.79
N SER A 144 -17.20 7.38 2.24
CA SER A 144 -17.20 6.20 1.36
C SER A 144 -18.54 6.01 0.62
N SER A 145 -19.66 6.42 1.23
CA SER A 145 -20.98 6.35 0.60
C SER A 145 -21.16 7.33 -0.57
N GLY A 146 -20.35 8.41 -0.63
CA GLY A 146 -20.36 9.38 -1.72
C GLY A 146 -19.51 8.97 -2.94
N PHE A 147 -18.57 8.05 -2.76
CA PHE A 147 -17.76 7.48 -3.85
C PHE A 147 -18.55 6.35 -4.53
N GLY A 148 -19.42 6.74 -5.46
CA GLY A 148 -20.44 5.91 -6.08
C GLY A 148 -20.04 4.45 -6.37
N ARG A 149 -20.82 3.52 -5.81
CA ARG A 149 -21.02 2.08 -6.14
C ARG A 149 -19.80 1.16 -6.37
N ARG A 150 -18.57 1.65 -6.52
CA ARG A 150 -17.37 0.86 -6.85
C ARG A 150 -16.53 0.49 -5.62
N MET A 151 -16.66 1.22 -4.51
CA MET A 151 -16.17 0.81 -3.19
C MET A 151 -17.24 0.11 -2.34
N SER A 152 -18.42 -0.15 -2.93
CA SER A 152 -19.57 -0.78 -2.27
C SER A 152 -19.29 -2.21 -1.78
N ILE A 153 -18.14 -2.79 -2.08
CA ILE A 153 -17.79 -4.14 -1.66
C ILE A 153 -17.11 -4.17 -0.30
N LEU A 154 -16.41 -3.10 0.10
CA LEU A 154 -16.10 -2.92 1.51
C LEU A 154 -17.39 -2.75 2.33
N TRP A 155 -18.42 -2.12 1.76
CA TRP A 155 -19.74 -2.02 2.39
C TRP A 155 -20.46 -3.38 2.43
N THR A 156 -20.48 -4.16 1.35
CA THR A 156 -21.09 -5.49 1.34
C THR A 156 -20.36 -6.47 2.27
N LEU A 157 -19.02 -6.43 2.37
CA LEU A 157 -18.26 -7.34 3.22
C LEU A 157 -18.18 -6.88 4.69
N TRP A 158 -18.32 -5.57 4.97
CA TRP A 158 -18.41 -5.04 6.33
C TRP A 158 -19.83 -5.17 6.91
N THR A 159 -20.89 -4.95 6.09
CA THR A 159 -22.30 -5.07 6.50
C THR A 159 -22.84 -6.51 6.45
N LEU A 160 -22.27 -7.43 5.65
CA LEU A 160 -22.67 -8.86 5.73
C LEU A 160 -22.09 -9.60 6.94
N ARG A 161 -21.16 -8.99 7.69
CA ARG A 161 -20.77 -9.42 9.05
C ARG A 161 -21.42 -8.55 10.13
N GLU A 162 -22.69 -8.20 9.93
CA GLU A 162 -23.56 -7.57 10.94
C GLU A 162 -24.78 -8.45 11.27
N GLN A 163 -24.84 -9.70 10.79
CA GLN A 163 -25.93 -10.65 11.02
C GLN A 163 -25.56 -11.90 11.86
N GLU A 164 -24.35 -12.00 12.41
CA GLU A 164 -23.94 -13.16 13.23
C GLU A 164 -23.72 -12.89 14.73
N PHE A 165 -24.12 -11.74 15.27
CA PHE A 165 -24.11 -11.53 16.72
C PHE A 165 -25.28 -10.65 17.19
N GLN A 166 -26.44 -11.31 17.37
CA GLN A 166 -27.29 -11.09 18.54
C GLN A 166 -27.04 -12.22 19.53
#